data_AF-A0A2R9SUJ0-F1
#
_entry.id   AF-A0A2R9SUJ0-F1
#
_cell.length_a   1.000
_cell.length_b   1.000
_cell.length_c   1.000
_cell.angle_alpha   90.00
_cell.angle_beta   90.00
_cell.angle_gamma   90.00
#
_symmetry.space_group_name_H-M   'P 1'
#
loop_
_entity.id
_entity.type
_entity.pdbx_description
1 polymer ?
#
loop_
_entity_poly.entity_id
_entity_poly.type
_entity_poly.pdbx_seq_one_letter_code
_entity_poly.pdbx_strand_id
1 'polypeptide(L)'
;MNDQLVLSNPSIELKDSYLSFYQEWKQSGEDMVPWVIEKDPENFEDMITWLNNNKQGMNTNGFVANSTYWLVANQIVVGAVNIRHELTDKLFHSGGHIGYGIRPSERWKGYAKELLRLALLKSKRLGILKVLF
;
A
#
# COMPACT_ATOMS: atom_id res chain seq x y z
N MET A 1 6.79 -23.95 -0.24
CA MET A 1 5.31 -23.90 -0.32
C MET A 1 4.97 -22.67 -1.14
N ASN A 2 4.18 -22.82 -2.21
CA ASN A 2 3.74 -21.68 -3.01
C ASN A 2 2.54 -21.07 -2.30
N ASP A 3 2.80 -20.16 -1.37
CA ASP A 3 1.73 -19.37 -0.75
C ASP A 3 0.95 -18.65 -1.85
N GLN A 4 -0.38 -18.68 -1.77
CA GLN A 4 -1.20 -17.95 -2.72
C GLN A 4 -1.05 -16.46 -2.41
N LEU A 5 -0.21 -15.81 -3.21
CA LEU A 5 0.16 -14.41 -3.04
C LEU A 5 -0.70 -13.52 -3.96
N VAL A 6 -1.46 -12.61 -3.36
CA VAL A 6 -2.40 -11.75 -4.10
C VAL A 6 -2.26 -10.29 -3.71
N LEU A 7 -2.47 -9.41 -4.68
CA LEU A 7 -2.58 -7.97 -4.44
C LEU A 7 -4.06 -7.60 -4.30
N SER A 8 -4.51 -7.42 -3.06
CA SER A 8 -5.91 -7.18 -2.71
C SER A 8 -6.21 -5.69 -2.51
N ASN A 9 -7.46 -5.29 -2.71
CA ASN A 9 -7.93 -4.02 -2.15
C ASN A 9 -7.97 -4.11 -0.61
N PRO A 10 -7.79 -2.99 0.10
CA PRO A 10 -8.13 -2.88 1.51
C PRO A 10 -9.57 -3.35 1.76
N SER A 11 -9.77 -4.21 2.75
CA SER A 11 -11.07 -4.80 3.08
C SER A 11 -11.20 -5.02 4.59
N ILE A 12 -12.43 -4.92 5.09
CA ILE A 12 -12.80 -5.21 6.48
C ILE A 12 -12.50 -6.68 6.83
N GLU A 13 -12.56 -7.59 5.86
CA GLU A 13 -12.26 -9.01 6.04
C GLU A 13 -10.80 -9.27 6.47
N LEU A 14 -9.89 -8.34 6.19
CA LEU A 14 -8.46 -8.44 6.54
C LEU A 14 -8.10 -7.63 7.79
N LYS A 15 -9.09 -7.14 8.55
CA LYS A 15 -8.91 -6.25 9.72
C LYS A 15 -7.86 -6.76 10.70
N ASP A 16 -8.05 -7.97 11.24
CA ASP A 16 -7.16 -8.52 12.25
C ASP A 16 -5.73 -8.69 11.73
N SER A 17 -5.60 -9.11 10.47
CA SER A 17 -4.30 -9.27 9.83
C SER A 17 -3.59 -7.92 9.61
N TYR A 18 -4.32 -6.90 9.16
CA TYR A 18 -3.76 -5.56 9.00
C TYR A 18 -3.39 -4.92 10.33
N LEU A 19 -4.19 -5.12 11.39
CA LEU A 19 -3.87 -4.62 12.73
C LEU A 19 -2.56 -5.23 13.24
N SER A 20 -2.37 -6.54 13.07
CA SER A 20 -1.09 -7.21 13.41
C SER A 20 0.07 -6.66 12.57
N PHE A 21 -0.13 -6.46 11.26
CA PHE A 21 0.84 -5.83 10.37
C PHE A 21 1.24 -4.42 10.85
N TYR A 22 0.27 -3.58 11.20
CA TYR A 22 0.49 -2.21 11.66
C TYR A 22 1.25 -2.17 12.99
N GLN A 23 0.86 -3.01 13.95
CA GLN A 23 1.53 -3.09 15.25
C GLN A 23 3.00 -3.50 15.11
N GLU A 24 3.30 -4.40 14.19
CA GLU A 24 4.68 -4.80 13.95
C GLU A 24 5.54 -3.67 13.39
N TRP A 25 5.00 -2.88 12.46
CA TRP A 25 5.66 -1.66 12.01
C TRP A 25 5.87 -0.67 13.16
N LYS A 26 4.86 -0.45 14.03
CA LYS A 26 5.02 0.41 15.22
C LYS A 26 6.13 -0.07 16.14
N GLN A 27 6.20 -1.38 16.40
CA GLN A 27 7.18 -1.99 17.28
C GLN A 27 8.59 -1.98 16.69
N SER A 28 8.73 -2.02 15.36
CA SER A 28 10.03 -1.94 14.70
C SER A 28 10.76 -0.61 14.94
N GLY A 29 10.01 0.47 15.21
CA GLY A 29 10.56 1.83 15.35
C GLY A 29 11.06 2.44 14.03
N GLU A 30 10.88 1.76 12.90
CA GLU A 30 11.23 2.24 11.57
C GLU A 30 10.18 3.23 11.04
N ASP A 31 10.60 4.08 10.09
CA ASP A 31 9.66 4.88 9.31
C ASP A 31 8.74 3.97 8.50
N MET A 32 7.44 4.22 8.63
CA MET A 32 6.40 3.41 8.02
C MET A 32 6.25 3.74 6.53
N VAL A 33 6.62 2.77 5.68
CA VAL A 33 6.52 2.90 4.22
C VAL A 33 5.59 1.81 3.65
N PRO A 34 4.64 2.17 2.76
CA PRO A 34 4.32 3.51 2.27
C PRO A 34 3.57 4.35 3.32
N TRP A 35 3.71 5.67 3.25
CA TRP A 35 3.12 6.66 4.19
C TRP A 35 1.65 6.41 4.58
N VAL A 36 0.83 5.85 3.67
CA VAL A 36 -0.59 5.53 3.96
C VAL A 36 -0.78 4.57 5.12
N ILE A 37 0.24 3.75 5.46
CA ILE A 37 0.15 2.81 6.58
C ILE A 37 0.41 3.50 7.94
N GLU A 38 0.84 4.76 7.95
CA GLU A 38 0.95 5.59 9.17
C GLU A 38 -0.43 5.98 9.72
N LYS A 39 -1.49 5.91 8.90
CA LYS A 39 -2.85 6.22 9.35
C LYS A 39 -3.25 5.24 10.45
N ASP A 40 -3.56 5.80 11.62
CA ASP A 40 -4.03 5.02 12.76
C ASP A 40 -5.28 4.20 12.39
N PRO A 41 -5.24 2.86 12.53
CA PRO A 41 -6.34 1.96 12.23
C PRO A 41 -7.32 1.75 13.40
N GLU A 42 -7.25 2.50 14.50
CA GLU A 42 -8.16 2.38 15.66
C GLU A 42 -9.64 2.30 15.24
N ASN A 43 -10.09 3.24 14.39
CA ASN A 43 -11.34 3.11 13.64
C ASN A 43 -11.05 2.58 12.23
N PHE A 44 -11.09 1.25 12.09
CA PHE A 44 -10.68 0.55 10.88
C PHE A 44 -11.60 0.86 9.69
N GLU A 45 -12.90 0.94 9.93
CA GLU A 45 -13.93 1.22 8.94
C GLU A 45 -13.77 2.63 8.36
N ASP A 46 -13.45 3.61 9.20
CA ASP A 46 -13.09 4.97 8.77
C ASP A 46 -11.78 4.97 7.97
N MET A 47 -10.79 4.17 8.36
CA MET A 47 -9.54 4.03 7.60
C MET A 47 -9.81 3.43 6.20
N ILE A 48 -10.65 2.40 6.09
CA ILE A 48 -11.06 1.83 4.79
C ILE A 48 -11.77 2.88 3.93
N THR A 49 -12.68 3.66 4.54
CA THR A 49 -13.38 4.76 3.87
C THR A 49 -12.41 5.82 3.38
N TRP A 50 -11.43 6.20 4.19
CA TRP A 50 -10.38 7.14 3.83
C TRP A 50 -9.52 6.64 2.66
N LEU A 51 -9.11 5.37 2.66
CA LEU A 51 -8.37 4.75 1.54
C LEU A 51 -9.20 4.75 0.24
N ASN A 52 -10.51 4.52 0.34
CA ASN A 52 -11.42 4.56 -0.80
C ASN A 52 -11.64 5.99 -1.33
N ASN A 53 -11.71 6.98 -0.46
CA ASN A 53 -11.83 8.39 -0.84
C ASN A 53 -10.56 8.88 -1.55
N ASN A 54 -9.37 8.51 -1.05
CA ASN A 54 -8.10 8.81 -1.70
C ASN A 54 -8.04 8.27 -3.14
N LYS A 55 -8.58 7.07 -3.38
CA LYS A 55 -8.68 6.47 -4.71
C LYS A 55 -9.55 7.27 -5.66
N GLN A 56 -10.57 7.96 -5.16
CA GLN A 56 -11.49 8.78 -5.95
C GLN A 56 -11.03 10.24 -6.07
N GLY A 57 -9.88 10.60 -5.50
CA GLY A 57 -9.44 12.00 -5.44
C GLY A 57 -10.33 12.87 -4.55
N MET A 58 -11.09 12.27 -3.63
CA MET A 58 -11.96 13.00 -2.71
C MET A 58 -11.21 13.35 -1.44
N ASN A 59 -11.36 14.59 -0.96
CA ASN A 59 -10.77 15.07 0.29
C ASN A 59 -9.24 14.86 0.38
N THR A 60 -8.54 14.98 -0.75
CA THR A 60 -7.11 14.67 -0.78
C THR A 60 -6.25 15.72 -0.08
N ASN A 61 -6.79 16.83 0.44
CA ASN A 61 -6.06 17.85 1.21
C ASN A 61 -4.72 18.26 0.57
N GLY A 62 -4.69 18.42 -0.77
CA GLY A 62 -3.49 18.79 -1.53
C GLY A 62 -2.61 17.60 -1.98
N PHE A 63 -2.98 16.36 -1.65
CA PHE A 63 -2.41 15.15 -2.22
C PHE A 63 -3.08 14.77 -3.54
N VAL A 64 -2.40 13.96 -4.34
CA VAL A 64 -2.93 13.39 -5.59
C VAL A 64 -3.81 12.17 -5.30
N ALA A 65 -4.76 11.89 -6.20
CA ALA A 65 -5.51 10.64 -6.15
C ALA A 65 -4.54 9.44 -6.14
N ASN A 66 -4.82 8.45 -5.29
CA ASN A 66 -3.93 7.31 -5.10
C ASN A 66 -4.70 6.06 -4.70
N SER A 67 -4.24 4.90 -5.16
CA SER A 67 -4.80 3.59 -4.80
C SER A 67 -3.85 2.82 -3.90
N THR A 68 -4.34 2.42 -2.74
CA THR A 68 -3.63 1.53 -1.83
C THR A 68 -4.06 0.09 -2.07
N TYR A 69 -3.11 -0.83 -2.05
CA TYR A 69 -3.34 -2.27 -2.10
C TYR A 69 -2.49 -2.99 -1.06
N TRP A 70 -2.98 -4.13 -0.59
CA TRP A 70 -2.27 -4.99 0.36
C TRP A 70 -1.78 -6.25 -0.34
N LEU A 71 -0.52 -6.60 -0.08
CA LEU A 71 0.04 -7.89 -0.44
C LEU A 71 -0.41 -8.90 0.60
N VAL A 72 -1.15 -9.92 0.17
CA VAL A 72 -1.73 -10.93 1.06
C VAL A 72 -1.18 -12.30 0.68
N ALA A 73 -0.57 -12.98 1.65
CA ALA A 73 -0.13 -14.36 1.55
C ALA A 73 -0.97 -15.21 2.51
N ASN A 74 -1.76 -16.15 2.00
CA ASN A 74 -2.63 -17.02 2.83
C ASN A 74 -3.48 -16.24 3.86
N GLN A 75 -4.21 -15.20 3.42
CA GLN A 75 -5.00 -14.30 4.27
C GLN A 75 -4.20 -13.41 5.24
N ILE A 76 -2.86 -13.45 5.19
CA ILE A 76 -2.00 -12.58 6.00
C ILE A 76 -1.49 -11.40 5.16
N VAL A 77 -1.71 -10.18 5.65
CA VAL A 77 -1.12 -8.97 5.11
C VAL A 77 0.39 -8.99 5.40
N VAL A 78 1.18 -9.10 4.32
CA VAL A 78 2.65 -9.16 4.37
C VAL A 78 3.31 -7.91 3.79
N GLY A 79 2.55 -7.01 3.18
CA GLY A 79 3.05 -5.76 2.64
C GLY A 79 1.95 -4.84 2.15
N ALA A 80 2.30 -3.60 1.85
CA ALA A 80 1.38 -2.60 1.32
C ALA A 80 2.06 -1.79 0.20
N VAL A 81 1.26 -1.37 -0.77
CA VAL A 81 1.70 -0.47 -1.85
C VAL A 81 0.69 0.65 -2.02
N ASN A 82 1.19 1.87 -2.22
CA ASN A 82 0.44 3.04 -2.58
C ASN A 82 0.84 3.49 -3.99
N ILE A 83 -0.13 3.53 -4.89
CA ILE A 83 0.04 3.92 -6.29
C ILE A 83 -0.62 5.28 -6.51
N ARG A 84 0.19 6.32 -6.67
CA ARG A 84 -0.26 7.66 -7.03
C ARG A 84 -0.65 7.68 -8.51
N HIS A 85 -1.83 8.23 -8.81
CA HIS A 85 -2.37 8.25 -10.18
C HIS A 85 -1.72 9.32 -11.04
N GLU A 86 -1.21 10.37 -10.40
CA GLU A 86 -0.53 11.51 -11.01
C GLU A 86 0.66 11.92 -10.15
N LEU A 87 1.60 12.67 -10.75
CA LEU A 87 2.72 13.26 -10.03
C LEU A 87 2.59 14.78 -10.04
N THR A 88 2.72 15.39 -8.87
CA THR A 88 3.04 16.82 -8.76
C THR A 88 4.52 17.03 -9.07
N ASP A 89 4.95 18.27 -9.32
CA ASP A 89 6.37 18.58 -9.56
C ASP A 89 7.28 18.01 -8.47
N LYS A 90 6.88 18.13 -7.19
CA LYS A 90 7.63 17.53 -6.08
C LYS A 90 7.75 16.01 -6.21
N LEU A 91 6.65 15.33 -6.55
CA LEU A 91 6.63 13.88 -6.68
C LEU A 91 7.39 13.39 -7.92
N PHE A 92 7.41 14.20 -8.98
CA PHE A 92 8.20 13.93 -10.17
C PHE A 92 9.71 13.91 -9.87
N HIS A 93 10.19 14.77 -8.97
CA HIS A 93 11.62 14.84 -8.67
C HIS A 93 12.08 13.89 -7.57
N SER A 94 11.20 13.52 -6.61
CA SER A 94 11.67 12.82 -5.39
C SER A 94 10.71 11.79 -4.80
N GLY A 95 9.65 11.34 -5.50
CA GLY A 95 8.69 10.41 -4.90
C GLY A 95 8.06 9.35 -5.81
N GLY A 96 8.04 9.60 -7.13
CA GLY A 96 7.51 8.65 -8.10
C GLY A 96 6.05 8.27 -7.88
N HIS A 97 5.60 7.25 -8.60
CA HIS A 97 4.21 6.78 -8.55
C HIS A 97 3.99 5.73 -7.47
N ILE A 98 5.02 4.97 -7.09
CA ILE A 98 4.86 3.77 -6.27
C ILE A 98 5.70 3.89 -5.00
N GLY A 99 5.02 3.99 -3.87
CA GLY A 99 5.62 3.72 -2.56
C GLY A 99 5.17 2.34 -2.08
N TYR A 100 6.07 1.51 -1.57
CA TYR A 100 5.72 0.19 -1.03
C TYR A 100 6.62 -0.23 0.12
N GLY A 101 6.15 -1.17 0.93
CA GLY A 101 6.91 -1.73 2.03
C GLY A 101 6.40 -3.09 2.46
N ILE A 102 7.30 -3.87 3.04
CA ILE A 102 7.06 -5.24 3.49
C ILE A 102 7.10 -5.27 5.02
N ARG A 103 6.13 -5.99 5.59
CA ARG A 103 6.05 -6.31 7.02
C ARG A 103 7.43 -6.75 7.54
N PRO A 104 7.96 -6.16 8.63
CA PRO A 104 9.33 -6.41 9.07
C PRO A 104 9.76 -7.88 9.14
N SER A 105 8.94 -8.75 9.75
CA SER A 105 9.16 -10.19 9.90
C SER A 105 9.03 -11.01 8.61
N GLU A 106 8.47 -10.42 7.55
CA GLU A 106 8.25 -11.04 6.24
C GLU A 106 9.28 -10.60 5.19
N ARG A 107 10.26 -9.78 5.59
CA ARG A 107 11.38 -9.37 4.72
C ARG A 107 12.27 -10.56 4.37
N TRP A 108 13.08 -10.40 3.31
CA TRP A 108 13.99 -11.42 2.79
C TRP A 108 13.36 -12.70 2.24
N LYS A 109 12.02 -12.75 2.14
CA LYS A 109 11.25 -13.86 1.54
C LYS A 109 10.89 -13.64 0.06
N GLY A 110 11.38 -12.56 -0.56
CA GLY A 110 11.09 -12.21 -1.96
C GLY A 110 9.83 -11.38 -2.19
N TYR A 111 9.04 -11.09 -1.15
CA TYR A 111 7.78 -10.35 -1.27
C TYR A 111 7.91 -8.94 -1.85
N ALA A 112 9.01 -8.22 -1.59
CA ALA A 112 9.22 -6.89 -2.15
C ALA A 112 9.23 -6.89 -3.69
N LYS A 113 9.91 -7.89 -4.29
CA LYS A 113 9.99 -8.06 -5.75
C LYS A 113 8.61 -8.35 -6.34
N GLU A 114 7.85 -9.21 -5.68
CA GLU A 114 6.55 -9.63 -6.17
C GLU A 114 5.47 -8.54 -5.97
N LEU A 115 5.52 -7.81 -4.85
CA LEU A 115 4.70 -6.62 -4.63
C LEU A 115 4.90 -5.62 -5.76
N LEU A 116 6.14 -5.31 -6.08
CA LEU A 116 6.48 -4.36 -7.13
C LEU A 116 5.98 -4.84 -8.50
N ARG A 117 6.18 -6.11 -8.83
CA ARG A 117 5.68 -6.71 -10.08
C ARG A 117 4.16 -6.59 -10.21
N LEU A 118 3.43 -6.94 -9.15
CA LEU A 118 1.97 -6.85 -9.12
C LEU A 118 1.47 -5.40 -9.15
N ALA A 119 2.19 -4.49 -8.48
CA ALA A 119 1.91 -3.05 -8.49
C ALA A 119 2.06 -2.47 -9.90
N LEU A 120 3.13 -2.79 -10.63
CA LEU A 120 3.31 -2.36 -12.02
C LEU A 120 2.17 -2.83 -12.94
N LEU A 121 1.72 -4.08 -12.79
CA LEU A 121 0.55 -4.59 -13.52
C LEU A 121 -0.73 -3.83 -13.15
N LYS A 122 -0.87 -3.41 -11.89
CA LYS A 122 -2.00 -2.61 -11.43
C LYS A 122 -1.93 -1.18 -11.96
N SER A 123 -0.77 -0.54 -11.94
CA SER A 123 -0.51 0.78 -12.54
C SER A 123 -0.92 0.82 -14.01
N LYS A 124 -0.56 -0.21 -14.79
CA LYS A 124 -0.99 -0.31 -16.20
C LYS A 124 -2.50 -0.35 -16.35
N ARG A 125 -3.21 -1.09 -15.48
CA ARG A 125 -4.68 -1.14 -15.47
C ARG A 125 -5.33 0.17 -15.02
N LEU A 126 -4.60 0.99 -14.27
CA LEU A 126 -5.02 2.34 -13.87
C LEU A 126 -4.69 3.40 -14.94
N GLY A 127 -4.13 3.01 -16.10
CA GLY A 127 -3.74 3.94 -17.17
C GLY A 127 -2.34 4.54 -17.02
N ILE A 128 -1.60 4.18 -15.98
CA ILE A 128 -0.23 4.67 -15.72
C ILE A 128 0.75 3.78 -16.53
N LEU A 129 1.07 4.21 -17.74
CA LEU A 129 1.89 3.43 -18.68
C LEU A 129 3.40 3.55 -18.43
N LYS A 130 3.84 4.66 -17.83
CA LYS A 130 5.23 4.89 -17.44
C LYS A 130 5.28 5.19 -15.95
N VAL A 131 5.81 4.24 -15.19
CA VAL A 131 6.01 4.39 -13.75
C VAL A 131 7.38 5.02 -13.51
N LEU A 132 7.38 6.14 -12.80
CA LEU A 132 8.55 6.76 -12.20
C LEU A 132 8.71 6.25 -10.76
N PHE A 133 9.95 5.98 -10.34
CA PHE A 133 10.33 5.65 -8.96
C PHE A 133 11.03 6.85 -8.33
#